data_AF-A0A2E0BQR5-F1
#
_entry.id   AF-A0A2E0BQR5-F1
#
_cell.length_a   1.000
_cell.length_b   1.000
_cell.length_c   1.000
_cell.angle_alpha   90.00
_cell.angle_beta   90.00
_cell.angle_gamma   90.00
#
_symmetry.space_group_name_H-M   'P 1'
#
loop_
_entity.id
_entity.type
_entity.pdbx_description
1 polymer ?
#
loop_
_entity_poly.entity_id
_entity_poly.type
_entity_poly.pdbx_seq_one_letter_code
_entity_poly.pdbx_strand_id
1 'polypeptide(L)'
;MKVVDIADEIFRELSEPSTLSIPAIAYWVRSNVGELNNYLNTSFRVSHSTFEIEERVDVTGRQPVSFNSSVDNDTLELQFEEKAVLKKMYNVHYYDQQLRSTLGAASNDPVVEVVSDGSKVRKINKNELSKTYASLKRQEYEELSDMINAYKLRLSAPVQVAGDDTTVGAHDPFRTQHFNRSTI
;
A
#
# COMPACT_ATOMS: atom_id res chain seq x y z
N MET A 1 12.70 -3.62 9.12
CA MET A 1 12.51 -2.32 9.80
C MET A 1 11.35 -2.46 10.77
N LYS A 2 11.42 -1.88 11.97
CA LYS A 2 10.38 -2.12 12.99
C LYS A 2 9.16 -1.24 12.78
N VAL A 3 8.01 -1.69 13.25
CA VAL A 3 6.74 -0.94 13.21
C VAL A 3 6.85 0.39 13.94
N VAL A 4 7.63 0.45 15.02
CA VAL A 4 7.86 1.69 15.79
C VAL A 4 8.57 2.74 14.95
N ASP A 5 9.53 2.34 14.12
CA ASP A 5 10.25 3.26 13.24
C ASP A 5 9.33 3.85 12.17
N ILE A 6 8.44 3.02 11.59
CA ILE A 6 7.40 3.47 10.65
C ILE A 6 6.47 4.49 11.33
N ALA A 7 6.08 4.22 12.57
CA ALA A 7 5.20 5.11 13.33
C ALA A 7 5.86 6.45 13.67
N ASP A 8 7.17 6.47 14.00
CA ASP A 8 7.92 7.70 14.22
C ASP A 8 8.08 8.52 12.93
N GLU A 9 8.36 7.87 11.79
CA GLU A 9 8.39 8.54 10.48
C GLU A 9 7.06 9.24 10.18
N ILE A 10 5.92 8.54 10.33
CA ILE A 10 4.59 9.12 10.12
C ILE A 10 4.34 10.28 11.08
N PHE A 11 4.71 10.13 12.36
CA PHE A 11 4.50 11.18 13.36
C PHE A 11 5.23 12.47 12.99
N ARG A 12 6.47 12.36 12.50
CA ARG A 12 7.27 13.51 12.05
C ARG A 12 6.77 14.10 10.73
N GLU A 13 6.35 13.27 9.78
CA GLU A 13 5.75 13.72 8.51
C GLU A 13 4.47 14.54 8.74
N LEU A 14 3.67 14.18 9.74
CA LEU A 14 2.48 14.91 10.16
C LEU A 14 2.77 16.17 11.00
N SER A 15 4.03 16.56 11.13
CA SER A 15 4.48 17.70 11.94
C SER A 15 4.15 17.56 13.44
N GLU A 16 4.30 16.35 13.98
CA GLU A 16 4.23 16.06 15.43
C GLU A 16 2.94 16.57 16.11
N PRO A 17 1.75 16.13 15.65
CA PRO A 17 0.49 16.64 16.17
C PRO A 17 0.26 16.23 17.63
N SER A 18 -0.13 17.18 18.48
CA SER A 18 -0.33 16.96 19.92
C SER A 18 -1.49 16.00 20.27
N THR A 19 -2.38 15.75 19.31
CA THR A 19 -3.55 14.86 19.48
C THR A 19 -3.24 13.40 19.19
N LEU A 20 -2.03 13.08 18.74
CA LEU A 20 -1.64 11.75 18.27
C LEU A 20 -0.36 11.29 18.96
N SER A 21 -0.19 9.99 19.13
CA SER A 21 1.00 9.41 19.75
C SER A 21 1.55 8.27 18.91
N ILE A 22 2.88 8.06 18.96
CA ILE A 22 3.58 6.99 18.23
C ILE A 22 2.96 5.60 18.52
N PRO A 23 2.61 5.23 19.78
CA PRO A 23 1.96 3.96 20.05
C PRO A 23 0.60 3.79 19.36
N ALA A 24 -0.19 4.87 19.23
CA ALA A 24 -1.47 4.83 18.54
C ALA A 24 -1.30 4.60 17.03
N ILE A 25 -0.31 5.26 16.42
CA ILE A 25 0.06 5.04 15.01
C ILE A 25 0.53 3.60 14.81
N ALA A 26 1.45 3.12 15.66
CA ALA A 26 1.98 1.76 15.59
C ALA A 26 0.89 0.69 15.72
N TYR A 27 -0.11 0.93 16.57
CA TYR A 27 -1.28 0.05 16.68
C TYR A 27 -2.13 0.03 15.41
N TRP A 28 -2.39 1.21 14.82
CA TRP A 28 -3.11 1.31 13.57
C TRP A 28 -2.37 0.60 12.43
N VAL A 29 -1.06 0.80 12.33
CA VAL A 29 -0.21 0.19 11.31
C VAL A 29 -0.33 -1.34 11.35
N ARG A 30 -0.27 -1.95 12.54
CA ARG A 30 -0.45 -3.41 12.71
C ARG A 30 -1.85 -3.89 12.36
N SER A 31 -2.87 -3.11 12.70
CA SER A 31 -4.27 -3.50 12.51
C SER A 31 -4.69 -3.46 11.04
N ASN A 32 -4.05 -2.62 10.23
CA ASN A 32 -4.43 -2.42 8.81
C ASN A 32 -3.48 -3.10 7.81
N VAL A 33 -2.58 -3.97 8.26
CA VAL A 33 -1.70 -4.77 7.36
C VAL A 33 -2.50 -5.62 6.37
N GLY A 34 -3.68 -6.10 6.77
CA GLY A 34 -4.56 -6.85 5.87
C GLY A 34 -5.09 -5.99 4.70
N GLU A 35 -5.34 -4.71 4.93
CA GLU A 35 -5.76 -3.80 3.86
C GLU A 35 -4.61 -3.54 2.87
N LEU A 36 -3.40 -3.35 3.39
CA LEU A 36 -2.19 -3.25 2.56
C LEU A 36 -2.04 -4.47 1.65
N ASN A 37 -2.23 -5.68 2.19
CA ASN A 37 -2.16 -6.92 1.43
C ASN A 37 -3.19 -6.96 0.31
N ASN A 38 -4.42 -6.53 0.57
CA ASN A 38 -5.47 -6.47 -0.45
C ASN A 38 -5.12 -5.46 -1.55
N TYR A 39 -4.51 -4.32 -1.20
CA TYR A 39 -4.09 -3.35 -2.20
C TYR A 39 -2.91 -3.84 -3.02
N LEU A 40 -1.90 -4.44 -2.41
CA LEU A 40 -0.62 -4.75 -3.07
C LEU A 40 -0.51 -6.19 -3.58
N ASN A 41 -1.51 -7.04 -3.31
CA ASN A 41 -1.48 -8.48 -3.56
C ASN A 41 -0.29 -9.16 -2.84
N THR A 42 -0.02 -8.77 -1.60
CA THR A 42 1.08 -9.30 -0.75
C THR A 42 0.53 -10.14 0.42
N SER A 43 1.41 -10.74 1.23
CA SER A 43 1.01 -11.66 2.31
C SER A 43 1.65 -11.35 3.68
N PHE A 44 1.80 -10.07 4.02
CA PHE A 44 2.34 -9.64 5.30
C PHE A 44 1.43 -10.04 6.48
N ARG A 45 2.03 -10.43 7.60
CA ARG A 45 1.30 -10.72 8.85
C ARG A 45 2.02 -10.13 10.05
N VAL A 46 1.27 -9.91 11.13
CA VAL A 46 1.86 -9.48 12.40
C VAL A 46 2.31 -10.71 13.18
N SER A 47 3.57 -10.74 13.58
CA SER A 47 4.11 -11.80 14.43
C SER A 47 3.52 -11.69 15.85
N HIS A 48 3.05 -12.81 16.40
CA HIS A 48 2.43 -12.83 17.73
C HIS A 48 3.40 -12.61 18.90
N SER A 49 4.71 -12.82 18.68
CA SER A 49 5.74 -12.68 19.72
C SER A 49 6.42 -11.31 19.69
N THR A 50 6.74 -10.81 18.50
CA THR A 50 7.48 -9.55 18.31
C THR A 50 6.57 -8.37 18.01
N PHE A 51 5.31 -8.60 17.59
CA PHE A 51 4.40 -7.59 17.05
C PHE A 51 4.97 -6.82 15.86
N GLU A 52 5.95 -7.41 15.17
CA GLU A 52 6.52 -6.85 13.94
C GLU A 52 5.77 -7.41 12.71
N ILE A 53 5.89 -6.70 11.58
CA ILE A 53 5.25 -7.08 10.32
C ILE A 53 6.26 -7.87 9.49
N GLU A 54 5.91 -9.12 9.19
CA GLU A 54 6.76 -10.08 8.49
C GLU A 54 5.94 -10.81 7.41
N GLU A 55 6.49 -10.98 6.22
CA GLU A 55 5.92 -11.86 5.19
C GLU A 55 6.33 -13.32 5.45
N ARG A 56 5.44 -14.28 5.18
CA ARG A 56 5.75 -15.72 5.29
C ARG A 56 6.12 -16.22 3.92
N VAL A 57 7.36 -16.69 3.77
CA VAL A 57 7.72 -17.42 2.56
C VAL A 57 7.28 -18.88 2.73
N ASP A 58 6.07 -19.23 2.31
CA ASP A 58 5.63 -20.62 2.21
C ASP A 58 6.30 -21.28 1.01
N VAL A 59 7.12 -22.30 1.27
CA VAL A 59 7.93 -23.08 0.29
C VAL A 59 7.08 -23.74 -0.83
N THR A 60 5.75 -23.68 -0.75
CA THR A 60 4.81 -24.30 -1.68
C THR A 60 4.45 -23.41 -2.88
N GLY A 61 5.42 -23.18 -3.77
CA GLY A 61 5.24 -23.02 -5.23
C GLY A 61 4.35 -21.91 -5.82
N ARG A 62 3.60 -21.16 -5.02
CA ARG A 62 2.79 -20.02 -5.49
C ARG A 62 2.78 -18.96 -4.40
N GLN A 63 3.72 -18.05 -4.49
CA GLN A 63 3.99 -17.06 -3.46
C GLN A 63 3.88 -15.67 -4.08
N PRO A 64 2.97 -14.79 -3.61
CA PRO A 64 3.15 -13.37 -3.83
C PRO A 64 4.37 -12.96 -3.03
N VAL A 65 5.52 -12.89 -3.69
CA VAL A 65 6.76 -12.40 -3.07
C VAL A 65 6.72 -10.88 -3.05
N SER A 66 7.06 -10.25 -1.93
CA SER A 66 7.39 -8.82 -1.96
C SER A 66 8.46 -8.57 -3.01
N PHE A 67 8.43 -7.39 -3.62
CA PHE A 67 9.43 -7.01 -4.60
C PHE A 67 10.83 -7.01 -3.94
N ASN A 68 11.82 -7.66 -4.56
CA ASN A 68 13.16 -7.94 -3.99
C ASN A 68 13.22 -8.91 -2.79
N SER A 69 12.25 -9.82 -2.66
CA SER A 69 12.39 -10.96 -1.73
C SER A 69 13.61 -11.82 -2.10
N SER A 70 14.73 -11.62 -1.42
CA SER A 70 15.81 -12.60 -1.43
C SER A 70 15.35 -13.79 -0.61
N VAL A 71 15.22 -14.95 -1.25
CA VAL A 71 14.75 -16.22 -0.68
C VAL A 71 15.66 -16.76 0.45
N ASP A 72 16.73 -16.06 0.78
CA ASP A 72 17.74 -16.49 1.76
C ASP A 72 17.32 -16.30 3.24
N ASN A 73 16.21 -15.60 3.54
CA ASN A 73 15.70 -15.43 4.91
C ASN A 73 14.25 -15.96 5.05
N ASP A 74 14.02 -16.79 6.07
CA ASP A 74 12.71 -17.37 6.45
C ASP A 74 11.63 -16.31 6.81
N THR A 75 12.07 -15.08 7.10
CA THR A 75 11.20 -13.93 7.37
C THR A 75 11.63 -12.73 6.52
N LEU A 76 10.68 -12.17 5.78
CA LEU A 76 10.90 -11.00 4.95
C LEU A 76 10.24 -9.77 5.57
N GLU A 77 11.03 -8.71 5.73
CA GLU A 77 10.56 -7.44 6.28
C GLU A 77 9.91 -6.56 5.18
N LEU A 78 9.02 -5.64 5.59
CA LEU A 78 8.49 -4.59 4.73
C LEU A 78 9.62 -3.79 4.07
N GLN A 79 9.60 -3.71 2.74
CA GLN A 79 10.53 -2.89 1.97
C GLN A 79 10.03 -1.44 1.87
N PHE A 80 10.82 -0.61 1.20
CA PHE A 80 10.60 0.84 1.15
C PHE A 80 9.29 1.23 0.47
N GLU A 81 8.88 0.49 -0.56
CA GLU A 81 7.70 0.81 -1.37
C GLU A 81 6.40 0.42 -0.68
N GLU A 82 6.33 -0.78 -0.10
CA GLU A 82 5.16 -1.21 0.70
C GLU A 82 5.04 -0.33 1.95
N LYS A 83 6.17 0.06 2.56
CA LYS A 83 6.19 1.07 3.62
C LYS A 83 5.59 2.39 3.14
N ALA A 84 6.03 2.90 1.99
CA ALA A 84 5.57 4.19 1.48
C ALA A 84 4.04 4.17 1.25
N VAL A 85 3.50 3.09 0.69
CA VAL A 85 2.06 2.88 0.53
C VAL A 85 1.35 2.86 1.89
N LEU A 86 1.89 2.13 2.86
CA LEU A 86 1.32 2.02 4.21
C LEU A 86 1.30 3.38 4.94
N LYS A 87 2.35 4.20 4.80
CA LYS A 87 2.38 5.56 5.33
C LYS A 87 1.31 6.44 4.67
N LYS A 88 1.17 6.37 3.34
CA LYS A 88 0.15 7.13 2.61
C LYS A 88 -1.27 6.71 3.03
N MET A 89 -1.49 5.43 3.27
CA MET A 89 -2.75 4.91 3.81
C MET A 89 -3.09 5.53 5.18
N TYR A 90 -2.08 5.72 6.04
CA TYR A 90 -2.27 6.41 7.33
C TYR A 90 -2.66 7.88 7.15
N ASN A 91 -2.03 8.60 6.21
CA ASN A 91 -2.37 10.01 5.96
C ASN A 91 -3.83 10.18 5.53
N VAL A 92 -4.34 9.29 4.68
CA VAL A 92 -5.76 9.27 4.30
C VAL A 92 -6.65 9.07 5.53
N HIS A 93 -6.31 8.11 6.39
CA HIS A 93 -7.04 7.86 7.65
C HIS A 93 -6.98 9.06 8.60
N TYR A 94 -5.82 9.71 8.73
CA TYR A 94 -5.63 10.88 9.58
C TYR A 94 -6.54 12.04 9.15
N TYR A 95 -6.56 12.38 7.85
CA TYR A 95 -7.43 13.45 7.35
C TYR A 95 -8.92 13.10 7.44
N ASP A 96 -9.28 11.82 7.30
CA ASP A 96 -10.66 11.36 7.54
C ASP A 96 -11.07 11.54 9.01
N GLN A 97 -10.17 11.23 9.94
CA GLN A 97 -10.41 11.44 11.37
C GLN A 97 -10.58 12.92 11.70
N GLN A 98 -9.73 13.79 11.15
CA GLN A 98 -9.86 15.24 11.33
C GLN A 98 -11.18 15.76 10.74
N LEU A 99 -11.56 15.31 9.54
CA LEU A 99 -12.82 15.67 8.90
C LEU A 99 -14.04 15.29 9.76
N ARG A 100 -14.08 14.06 10.31
CA ARG A 100 -15.18 13.61 11.18
C ARG A 100 -15.25 14.43 12.46
N SER A 101 -14.10 14.75 13.06
CA SER A 101 -14.01 15.58 14.26
C SER A 101 -14.55 16.99 13.99
N THR A 102 -14.14 17.64 12.90
CA THR A 102 -14.64 18.99 12.55
C THR A 102 -16.11 19.00 12.19
N LEU A 103 -16.60 17.97 11.51
CA LEU A 103 -18.02 17.86 11.14
C LEU A 103 -18.90 17.64 12.38
N GLY A 104 -18.48 16.80 13.32
CA GLY A 104 -19.17 16.63 14.60
C GLY A 104 -19.20 17.92 15.42
N ALA A 105 -18.09 18.65 15.47
CA ALA A 105 -17.99 19.94 16.15
C ALA A 105 -18.77 21.08 15.47
N ALA A 106 -19.02 20.99 14.16
CA ALA A 106 -19.83 21.94 13.41
C ALA A 106 -21.34 21.74 13.69
N SER A 107 -21.78 20.51 13.94
CA SER A 107 -23.17 20.20 14.28
C SER A 107 -23.62 20.84 15.61
N ASN A 108 -22.72 20.93 16.59
CA ASN A 108 -23.07 21.39 17.94
C ASN A 108 -22.93 22.92 18.14
N ASP A 109 -22.29 23.63 17.20
CA ASP A 109 -21.89 25.02 17.40
C ASP A 109 -21.86 25.76 16.05
N PRO A 110 -23.02 26.24 15.57
CA PRO A 110 -23.10 27.01 14.35
C PRO A 110 -22.37 28.35 14.53
N VAL A 111 -21.60 28.72 13.51
CA VAL A 111 -20.83 29.96 13.47
C VAL A 111 -21.79 31.14 13.45
N VAL A 112 -21.72 32.00 14.48
CA VAL A 112 -22.44 33.27 14.53
C VAL A 112 -21.42 34.39 14.35
N GLU A 113 -21.58 35.17 13.28
CA GLU A 113 -20.91 36.46 13.17
C GLU A 113 -21.70 37.47 13.99
N VAL A 114 -21.08 38.04 15.03
CA VAL A 114 -21.70 39.10 15.83
C VAL A 114 -21.04 40.42 15.43
N VAL A 115 -21.87 41.35 14.96
CA VAL A 115 -21.49 42.73 14.68
C VAL A 115 -22.11 43.59 15.77
N SER A 116 -21.28 44.28 16.57
CA SER A 116 -21.74 45.25 17.55
C SER A 116 -20.83 46.48 17.53
N ASP A 117 -21.44 47.65 17.36
CA ASP A 117 -20.82 48.97 17.56
C ASP A 117 -19.42 49.13 16.92
N GLY A 118 -19.30 48.76 15.64
CA GLY A 118 -18.06 48.85 14.86
C GLY A 118 -17.06 47.70 15.06
N SER A 119 -17.28 46.81 16.02
CA SER A 119 -16.46 45.61 16.26
C SER A 119 -17.10 44.36 15.65
N LYS A 120 -16.32 43.62 14.85
CA LYS A 120 -16.73 42.36 14.20
C LYS A 120 -15.90 41.20 14.73
N VAL A 121 -16.54 40.27 15.41
CA VAL A 121 -15.90 39.01 15.84
C VAL A 121 -16.34 37.91 14.88
N ARG A 122 -15.37 37.35 14.14
CA ARG A 122 -15.59 36.17 13.29
C ARG A 122 -15.01 34.95 13.97
N LYS A 123 -15.87 33.99 14.27
CA LYS A 123 -15.46 32.64 14.66
C LYS A 123 -15.03 31.85 13.43
N ILE A 124 -14.02 31.00 13.56
CA ILE A 124 -13.50 30.19 12.44
C ILE A 124 -14.65 29.35 11.86
N ASN A 125 -14.79 29.38 10.53
CA ASN A 125 -15.83 28.61 9.87
C ASN A 125 -15.45 27.13 9.78
N LYS A 126 -16.00 26.32 10.70
CA LYS A 126 -15.78 24.87 10.76
C LYS A 126 -16.26 24.13 9.50
N ASN A 127 -17.22 24.69 8.76
CA ASN A 127 -17.67 24.10 7.49
C ASN A 127 -16.62 24.27 6.39
N GLU A 128 -15.94 25.41 6.34
CA GLU A 128 -14.83 25.62 5.40
C GLU A 128 -13.65 24.71 5.74
N LEU A 129 -13.33 24.52 7.03
CA LEU A 129 -12.32 23.55 7.46
C LEU A 129 -12.68 22.12 7.02
N SER A 130 -13.93 21.69 7.20
CA SER A 130 -14.38 20.38 6.72
C SER A 130 -14.23 20.22 5.20
N LYS A 131 -14.50 21.27 4.41
CA LYS A 131 -14.25 21.24 2.96
C LYS A 131 -12.77 21.10 2.63
N THR A 132 -11.90 21.82 3.34
CA THR A 132 -10.44 21.71 3.13
C THR A 132 -9.92 20.31 3.44
N TYR A 133 -10.33 19.70 4.56
CA TYR A 133 -9.95 18.32 4.89
C TYR A 133 -10.51 17.29 3.92
N ALA A 134 -11.74 17.46 3.45
CA ALA A 134 -12.30 16.60 2.42
C ALA A 134 -11.49 16.67 1.11
N SER A 135 -11.04 17.86 0.70
CA SER A 135 -10.18 18.03 -0.47
C SER A 135 -8.81 17.40 -0.29
N LEU A 136 -8.17 17.60 0.87
CA LEU A 136 -6.88 17.00 1.20
C LEU A 136 -6.97 15.47 1.20
N LYS A 137 -7.97 14.90 1.88
CA LYS A 137 -8.22 13.45 1.87
C LYS A 137 -8.35 12.90 0.45
N ARG A 138 -9.07 13.60 -0.44
CA ARG A 138 -9.23 13.18 -1.84
C ARG A 138 -7.89 13.17 -2.58
N GLN A 139 -7.08 14.23 -2.43
CA GLN A 139 -5.76 14.30 -3.04
C GLN A 139 -4.85 13.16 -2.54
N GLU A 140 -4.81 12.93 -1.24
CA GLU A 140 -4.01 11.87 -0.63
C GLU A 140 -4.43 10.48 -1.12
N TYR A 141 -5.74 10.27 -1.32
CA TYR A 141 -6.29 9.01 -1.83
C TYR A 141 -5.98 8.80 -3.32
N GLU A 142 -6.00 9.86 -4.13
CA GLU A 142 -5.59 9.82 -5.54
C GLU A 142 -4.11 9.41 -5.65
N GLU A 143 -3.23 10.05 -4.87
CA GLU A 143 -1.82 9.70 -4.82
C GLU A 143 -1.58 8.28 -4.30
N LEU A 144 -2.35 7.82 -3.30
CA LEU A 144 -2.31 6.42 -2.83
C LEU A 144 -2.65 5.44 -3.95
N SER A 145 -3.72 5.70 -4.71
CA SER A 145 -4.14 4.88 -5.84
C SER A 145 -3.04 4.80 -6.90
N ASP A 146 -2.40 5.93 -7.21
CA ASP A 146 -1.29 5.98 -8.17
C ASP A 146 -0.09 5.15 -7.69
N MET A 147 0.27 5.23 -6.40
CA MET A 147 1.34 4.41 -5.82
C MET A 147 1.02 2.92 -5.87
N ILE A 148 -0.21 2.51 -5.56
CA ILE A 148 -0.66 1.12 -5.64
C ILE A 148 -0.56 0.61 -7.08
N ASN A 149 -1.01 1.41 -8.05
CA ASN A 149 -0.95 1.06 -9.46
C ASN A 149 0.50 0.95 -9.94
N ALA A 150 1.36 1.90 -9.59
CA ALA A 150 2.79 1.85 -9.91
C ALA A 150 3.47 0.60 -9.32
N TYR A 151 3.12 0.23 -8.08
CA TYR A 151 3.62 -0.98 -7.44
C TYR A 151 3.20 -2.24 -8.21
N LYS A 152 1.91 -2.36 -8.57
CA LYS A 152 1.39 -3.50 -9.36
C LYS A 152 2.01 -3.59 -10.74
N LEU A 153 2.12 -2.47 -11.44
CA LEU A 153 2.73 -2.40 -12.77
C LEU A 153 4.19 -2.85 -12.75
N ARG A 154 4.92 -2.52 -11.69
CA ARG A 154 6.31 -2.95 -11.53
C ARG A 154 6.44 -4.47 -11.34
N LEU A 155 5.50 -5.10 -10.64
CA LEU A 155 5.46 -6.56 -10.50
C LEU A 155 4.95 -7.27 -11.77
N SER A 156 4.31 -6.53 -12.69
CA SER A 156 3.88 -7.09 -13.97
C SER A 156 5.06 -7.15 -14.96
N ALA A 157 5.76 -8.29 -14.97
CA ALA A 157 6.65 -8.63 -16.07
C ALA A 157 5.85 -9.32 -17.20
N PRO A 158 6.10 -9.03 -18.49
CA PRO A 158 5.52 -9.79 -19.57
C PRO A 158 6.00 -11.24 -19.47
N VAL A 159 5.07 -12.17 -19.26
CA VAL A 159 5.39 -13.60 -19.29
C VAL A 159 5.68 -13.95 -20.74
N GLN A 160 6.95 -14.27 -21.04
CA GLN A 160 7.28 -14.79 -22.36
C GLN A 160 6.69 -16.18 -22.49
N VAL A 161 5.74 -16.33 -23.42
CA VAL A 161 5.23 -17.62 -23.88
C VAL A 161 6.10 -18.04 -25.07
N ALA A 162 7.41 -18.15 -24.87
CA ALA A 162 8.25 -18.78 -25.87
C ALA A 162 7.88 -20.27 -25.85
N GLY A 163 7.25 -20.74 -26.93
CA GLY A 163 6.75 -22.11 -27.02
C GLY A 163 7.87 -23.09 -26.72
N ASP A 164 7.67 -23.92 -25.70
CA ASP A 164 8.48 -25.11 -25.39
C ASP A 164 8.20 -26.23 -26.43
N ASP A 165 8.12 -25.84 -27.70
CA ASP A 165 7.83 -26.71 -28.85
C ASP A 165 9.12 -27.03 -29.64
N THR A 166 10.28 -26.81 -29.04
CA THR A 166 11.54 -27.33 -29.58
C THR A 166 11.69 -28.79 -29.19
N THR A 167 11.05 -29.67 -29.94
CA THR A 167 11.41 -31.09 -29.94
C THR A 167 12.81 -31.23 -30.57
N VAL A 168 13.74 -31.83 -29.82
CA VAL A 168 15.08 -32.13 -30.35
C VAL A 168 14.92 -33.15 -31.46
N GLY A 169 15.13 -32.73 -32.71
CA GLY A 169 15.19 -33.64 -33.85
C GLY A 169 16.32 -34.63 -33.66
N ALA A 170 16.01 -35.92 -33.60
CA ALA A 170 17.02 -36.97 -33.59
C ALA A 170 17.73 -37.00 -34.95
N HIS A 171 18.92 -36.40 -35.03
CA HIS A 171 19.78 -36.53 -36.20
C HIS A 171 20.47 -37.89 -36.13
N ASP A 172 19.96 -38.86 -36.90
CA ASP A 172 20.61 -40.15 -37.13
C ASP A 172 21.52 -40.04 -38.38
N PRO A 173 22.85 -40.06 -38.23
CA PRO A 173 23.78 -39.96 -39.36
C PRO A 173 23.79 -41.20 -40.26
N PHE A 174 23.09 -42.28 -39.93
CA PHE A 174 23.05 -43.53 -40.70
C PHE A 174 21.67 -43.85 -41.30
N ARG A 175 20.65 -43.01 -41.08
CA ARG A 175 19.32 -43.23 -41.65
C ARG A 175 19.28 -42.75 -43.10
N THR A 176 19.79 -43.56 -44.01
CA THR A 176 19.58 -43.37 -45.45
C THR A 176 18.08 -43.30 -45.71
N GLN A 177 17.67 -42.17 -46.30
CA GLN A 177 16.29 -41.90 -46.70
C GLN A 177 15.85 -42.88 -47.80
N HIS A 178 15.42 -44.07 -47.41
CA HIS A 178 14.61 -44.93 -48.28
C HIS A 178 13.18 -44.41 -48.27
N PHE A 179 12.97 -43.28 -48.95
CA PHE A 179 11.64 -42.94 -49.45
C PHE A 179 11.27 -44.02 -50.46
N ASN A 180 10.42 -44.95 -50.06
CA ASN A 180 9.82 -45.92 -50.97
C ASN A 180 8.95 -45.15 -51.97
N ARG A 181 9.52 -44.82 -53.13
CA ARG A 181 8.75 -44.40 -54.30
C ARG A 181 8.10 -45.67 -54.84
N SER A 182 6.83 -45.89 -54.52
CA SER A 182 6.04 -46.93 -55.18
C SER A 182 5.89 -46.53 -56.64
N THR A 183 6.63 -47.19 -57.53
CA THR A 183 6.30 -47.23 -58.94
C THR A 183 5.09 -48.14 -59.13
N ILE A 184 4.10 -47.64 -59.86
CA ILE A 184 2.98 -48.40 -60.45
C ILE A 184 3.54 -49.52 -61.33
#